data_AF-A0A8R2F736-F1
#
_entry.id   AF-A0A8R2F736-F1
#
_cell.length_a   1.000
_cell.length_b   1.000
_cell.length_c   1.000
_cell.angle_alpha   90.00
_cell.angle_beta   90.00
_cell.angle_gamma   90.00
#
_symmetry.space_group_name_H-M   'P 1'
#
loop_
_entity.id
_entity.type
_entity.pdbx_description
1 polymer ?
#
loop_
_entity_poly.entity_id
_entity_poly.type
_entity_poly.pdbx_seq_one_letter_code
_entity_poly.pdbx_strand_id
1 'polypeptide(L)'
;MENDDEMAYLFAIQNQQNQVYFQPNPRTVNNNIINSFELTDSAFIKNYRLTKNLANSLIQELSPFLKSPKRSSDLDVSTKVLVALNFFATGSYQTPVGNSRFTSVSQSSVSRCIEEVTSALNTDDVFGKWVKFPSSLRELRKVRNEFYETTGIQGCIGCIDCTHVAIVPPIKDPLNAHSEYIYVNRKGYHSINVQLVKYTFRK
;
A
#
# COMPACT_ATOMS: atom_id res chain seq x y z
N MET A 1 -20.14 11.24 -6.78
CA MET A 1 -19.70 9.83 -6.83
C MET A 1 -18.85 9.55 -8.08
N GLU A 2 -18.94 10.35 -9.15
CA GLU A 2 -18.04 10.29 -10.33
C GLU A 2 -16.57 10.69 -10.04
N ASN A 3 -16.33 11.48 -8.99
CA ASN A 3 -15.02 12.11 -8.74
C ASN A 3 -13.93 11.10 -8.31
N ASP A 4 -14.27 10.03 -7.59
CA ASP A 4 -13.26 9.07 -7.12
C ASP A 4 -12.82 8.10 -8.22
N ASP A 5 -13.69 7.85 -9.20
CA ASP A 5 -13.43 6.93 -10.32
C ASP A 5 -12.56 7.57 -11.39
N GLU A 6 -12.84 8.82 -11.76
CA GLU A 6 -11.99 9.60 -12.66
C GLU A 6 -10.60 9.80 -12.03
N MET A 7 -10.54 10.07 -10.72
CA MET A 7 -9.28 10.22 -10.00
C MET A 7 -8.45 8.94 -9.96
N ALA A 8 -9.06 7.76 -9.81
CA ALA A 8 -8.34 6.49 -9.85
C ALA A 8 -7.75 6.19 -11.25
N TYR A 9 -8.51 6.49 -12.31
CA TYR A 9 -8.07 6.31 -13.69
C TYR A 9 -6.94 7.28 -14.07
N LEU A 10 -7.12 8.57 -13.77
CA LEU A 10 -6.09 9.58 -13.94
C LEU A 10 -4.83 9.24 -13.14
N PHE A 11 -4.99 8.72 -11.92
CA PHE A 11 -3.88 8.30 -11.09
C PHE A 11 -3.07 7.15 -11.72
N ALA A 12 -3.74 6.15 -12.31
CA ALA A 12 -3.07 5.05 -12.99
C ALA A 12 -2.30 5.53 -14.24
N ILE A 13 -2.93 6.37 -15.07
CA ILE A 13 -2.28 6.98 -16.24
C ILE A 13 -1.09 7.83 -15.82
N GLN A 14 -1.26 8.66 -14.79
CA GLN A 14 -0.21 9.56 -14.33
C GLN A 14 0.97 8.79 -13.74
N ASN A 15 0.73 7.67 -13.02
CA ASN A 15 1.81 6.79 -12.60
C ASN A 15 2.56 6.20 -13.80
N GLN A 16 1.85 5.69 -14.81
CA GLN A 16 2.47 5.10 -16.00
C GLN A 16 3.27 6.15 -16.80
N GLN A 17 2.74 7.35 -17.01
CA GLN A 17 3.44 8.47 -17.63
C GLN A 17 4.67 8.88 -16.80
N ASN A 18 4.53 8.97 -15.47
CA ASN A 18 5.63 9.30 -14.58
C ASN A 18 6.78 8.28 -14.66
N GLN A 19 6.58 7.03 -15.07
CA GLN A 19 7.72 6.14 -15.37
C GLN A 19 8.39 6.47 -16.69
N VAL A 20 7.58 6.61 -17.75
CA VAL A 20 8.06 6.75 -19.12
C VAL A 20 8.89 8.03 -19.26
N TYR A 21 8.49 9.09 -18.57
CA TYR A 21 9.19 10.39 -18.60
C TYR A 21 10.23 10.55 -17.49
N PHE A 22 10.47 9.55 -16.62
CA PHE A 22 11.47 9.67 -15.56
C PHE A 22 12.89 9.53 -16.10
N GLN A 23 13.57 10.66 -16.23
CA GLN A 23 15.02 10.72 -16.46
C GLN A 23 15.73 10.60 -15.09
N PRO A 24 16.50 9.53 -14.82
CA PRO A 24 17.26 9.44 -13.58
C PRO A 24 18.32 10.54 -13.55
N ASN A 25 18.09 11.54 -12.71
CA ASN A 25 19.03 12.65 -12.54
C ASN A 25 20.32 12.10 -11.88
N PRO A 26 21.52 12.37 -12.42
CA PRO A 26 22.77 11.99 -11.77
C PRO A 26 22.84 12.58 -10.36
N ARG A 27 23.38 11.79 -9.43
CA ARG A 27 23.43 12.01 -7.96
C ARG A 27 23.63 13.48 -7.59
N THR A 28 22.54 14.22 -7.49
CA THR A 28 22.53 15.55 -6.91
C THR A 28 21.96 15.35 -5.52
N VAL A 29 22.81 15.46 -4.51
CA VAL A 29 22.36 15.50 -3.12
C VAL A 29 21.49 16.75 -3.01
N ASN A 30 20.17 16.57 -3.11
CA ASN A 30 19.23 17.67 -3.01
C ASN A 30 19.28 18.15 -1.55
N ASN A 31 19.94 19.29 -1.31
CA ASN A 31 20.10 19.91 0.02
C ASN A 31 18.78 20.41 0.64
N ASN A 32 17.64 20.12 0.03
CA ASN A 32 16.31 20.57 0.42
C ASN A 32 15.39 19.39 0.77
N ILE A 33 15.87 18.41 1.54
CA ILE A 33 14.99 17.37 2.08
C ILE A 33 14.07 18.04 3.10
N ILE A 34 12.77 18.09 2.79
CA ILE A 34 11.77 18.65 3.71
C ILE A 34 11.42 17.58 4.74
N ASN A 35 11.48 17.94 6.02
CA ASN A 35 10.99 17.07 7.08
C ASN A 35 9.50 16.77 6.85
N SER A 36 9.18 15.49 6.68
CA SER A 36 7.83 15.05 6.34
C SER A 36 6.81 15.47 7.41
N PHE A 37 7.22 15.58 8.67
CA PHE A 37 6.34 15.98 9.78
C PHE A 37 6.00 17.48 9.82
N GLU A 38 6.71 18.31 9.04
CA GLU A 38 6.40 19.74 8.87
C GLU A 38 5.25 19.98 7.88
N LEU A 39 4.82 18.95 7.13
CA LEU A 39 3.66 19.04 6.27
C LEU A 39 2.38 19.37 7.05
N THR A 40 1.42 20.03 6.42
CA THR A 40 0.04 20.10 6.96
C THR A 40 -0.52 18.69 7.13
N ASP A 41 -1.40 18.46 8.10
CA ASP A 41 -1.96 17.12 8.35
C ASP A 41 -2.68 16.52 7.14
N SER A 42 -3.42 17.33 6.38
CA SER A 42 -4.07 16.90 5.13
C SER A 42 -3.04 16.40 4.11
N ALA A 43 -1.96 17.15 3.89
CA ALA A 43 -0.89 16.74 2.99
C ALA A 43 -0.16 15.49 3.51
N PHE A 44 0.06 15.37 4.82
CA PHE A 44 0.67 14.19 5.42
C PHE A 44 -0.18 12.94 5.18
N ILE A 45 -1.48 13.00 5.49
CA ILE A 45 -2.42 11.89 5.26
C ILE A 45 -2.49 11.53 3.77
N LYS A 46 -2.47 12.53 2.88
CA LYS A 46 -2.45 12.28 1.42
C LYS A 46 -1.20 11.50 0.98
N ASN A 47 -0.04 11.77 1.57
CA ASN A 47 1.23 11.16 1.19
C ASN A 47 1.54 9.84 1.91
N TYR A 48 0.98 9.59 3.10
CA TYR A 48 1.32 8.43 3.94
C TYR A 48 0.11 7.59 4.38
N ARG A 49 -1.13 8.01 4.06
CA ARG A 49 -2.42 7.40 4.47
C ARG A 49 -2.63 7.24 5.99
N LEU A 50 -1.74 7.81 6.79
CA LEU A 50 -1.80 7.82 8.24
C LEU A 50 -1.76 9.25 8.77
N THR A 51 -2.27 9.46 9.98
CA THR A 51 -2.01 10.69 10.73
C THR A 51 -0.57 10.72 11.21
N LYS A 52 -0.02 11.90 11.51
CA LYS A 52 1.35 12.02 12.06
C LYS A 52 1.52 11.22 13.34
N ASN A 53 0.52 11.23 14.22
CA ASN A 53 0.55 10.49 15.47
C ASN A 53 0.62 8.98 15.22
N LEU A 54 -0.22 8.46 14.31
CA LEU A 54 -0.18 7.03 13.96
C LEU A 54 1.13 6.65 13.26
N ALA A 55 1.67 7.50 12.39
CA ALA A 55 2.97 7.27 11.78
C ALA A 55 4.09 7.19 12.83
N ASN A 56 4.11 8.11 13.80
CA ASN A 56 5.07 8.07 14.91
C ASN A 56 4.91 6.82 15.79
N SER A 57 3.69 6.44 16.13
CA SER A 57 3.43 5.20 16.88
C SER A 57 3.90 3.96 16.10
N LEU A 58 3.67 3.93 14.79
CA LEU A 58 4.14 2.84 13.93
C LEU A 58 5.67 2.80 13.85
N ILE A 59 6.33 3.94 13.72
CA ILE A 59 7.81 4.03 13.73
C ILE A 59 8.37 3.43 15.02
N GLN A 60 7.78 3.77 16.17
CA GLN A 60 8.20 3.24 17.47
C GLN A 60 7.96 1.72 17.57
N GLU A 61 6.80 1.26 17.10
CA GLU A 61 6.44 -0.17 17.11
C GLU A 61 7.34 -1.01 16.20
N LEU A 62 7.73 -0.48 15.04
CA LEU A 62 8.59 -1.19 14.09
C LEU A 62 10.09 -1.09 14.43
N SER A 63 10.51 -0.08 15.21
CA SER A 63 11.92 0.16 15.51
C SER A 63 12.71 -1.06 16.01
N PRO A 64 12.18 -1.96 16.86
CA PRO A 64 12.92 -3.15 17.31
C PRO A 64 13.19 -4.17 16.20
N PHE A 65 12.40 -4.15 15.13
CA PHE A 65 12.47 -5.11 14.02
C PHE A 65 13.28 -4.57 12.83
N LEU A 66 13.63 -3.28 12.85
CA LEU A 66 14.38 -2.61 11.80
C LEU A 66 15.86 -2.48 12.16
N LYS A 67 16.74 -2.61 11.17
CA LYS A 67 18.18 -2.44 11.29
C LYS A 67 18.51 -0.99 11.63
N SER A 68 19.10 -0.78 12.80
CA SER A 68 19.63 0.53 13.19
C SER A 68 20.75 0.97 12.25
N PRO A 69 20.85 2.29 11.96
CA PRO A 69 21.95 2.84 11.17
C PRO A 69 23.29 2.60 11.88
N LYS A 70 24.30 2.14 11.12
CA LYS A 70 25.67 1.92 11.63
C LYS A 70 26.65 2.96 11.09
N ARG A 71 26.32 3.57 9.95
CA ARG A 71 27.10 4.63 9.28
C ARG A 71 26.24 5.88 9.17
N SER A 72 26.88 7.04 9.05
CA SER A 72 26.20 8.32 8.84
C SER A 72 25.40 8.39 7.52
N SER A 73 25.75 7.55 6.54
CA SER A 73 25.04 7.40 5.27
C SER A 73 23.84 6.46 5.34
N ASP A 74 23.67 5.72 6.43
CA ASP A 74 22.56 4.79 6.58
C ASP A 74 21.27 5.55 6.88
N LEU A 75 20.16 5.11 6.31
CA LEU A 75 18.85 5.70 6.59
C LEU A 75 18.43 5.37 8.02
N ASP A 76 17.97 6.40 8.74
CA ASP A 76 17.34 6.21 10.04
C ASP A 76 16.01 5.46 9.92
N VAL A 77 15.55 4.92 11.04
CA VAL A 77 14.33 4.10 11.13
C VAL A 77 13.08 4.87 10.66
N SER A 78 12.96 6.14 11.04
CA SER A 78 11.81 6.99 10.66
C SER A 78 11.76 7.16 9.15
N THR A 79 12.90 7.50 8.53
CA THR A 79 13.04 7.65 7.09
C THR A 79 12.69 6.34 6.36
N LYS A 80 13.16 5.18 6.83
CA LYS A 80 12.81 3.89 6.22
C LYS A 80 11.30 3.64 6.22
N VAL A 81 10.64 3.89 7.36
CA VAL A 81 9.19 3.71 7.52
C VAL A 81 8.42 4.70 6.63
N LEU A 82 8.81 5.97 6.61
CA LEU A 82 8.17 6.98 5.77
C LEU A 82 8.32 6.71 4.27
N VAL A 83 9.49 6.22 3.83
CA VAL A 83 9.71 5.78 2.43
C VAL A 83 8.75 4.65 2.07
N ALA A 84 8.64 3.62 2.93
CA ALA A 84 7.74 2.49 2.69
C ALA A 84 6.27 2.92 2.71
N LEU A 85 5.87 3.74 3.68
CA LEU A 85 4.50 4.29 3.78
C LEU A 85 4.15 5.14 2.56
N ASN A 86 5.07 5.95 2.05
CA ASN A 86 4.82 6.74 0.84
C ASN A 86 4.59 5.85 -0.38
N PHE A 87 5.38 4.77 -0.50
CA PHE A 87 5.16 3.75 -1.52
C PHE A 87 3.80 3.05 -1.37
N PHE A 88 3.41 2.62 -0.19
CA PHE A 88 2.10 1.96 0.03
C PHE A 88 0.92 2.91 -0.19
N ALA A 89 1.06 4.18 0.22
CA ALA A 89 0.02 5.19 0.14
C ALA A 89 -0.34 5.59 -1.29
N THR A 90 0.69 5.61 -2.15
CA THR A 90 0.58 6.02 -3.54
C THR A 90 0.49 4.82 -4.48
N GLY A 91 1.10 3.67 -4.16
CA GLY A 91 1.29 2.62 -5.17
C GLY A 91 2.09 3.12 -6.37
N SER A 92 2.86 4.21 -6.19
CA SER A 92 3.72 4.75 -7.24
C SER A 92 4.96 3.89 -7.42
N TYR A 93 5.76 4.21 -8.42
CA TYR A 93 6.99 3.49 -8.67
C TYR A 93 8.08 3.90 -7.67
N GLN A 94 8.97 2.96 -7.38
CA GLN A 94 10.00 3.16 -6.36
C GLN A 94 10.96 4.31 -6.71
N THR A 95 11.21 4.57 -8.00
CA THR A 95 12.07 5.67 -8.45
C THR A 95 11.48 7.05 -8.15
N PRO A 96 10.22 7.37 -8.51
CA PRO A 96 9.53 8.58 -8.05
C PRO A 96 9.48 8.72 -6.52
N VAL A 97 9.19 7.64 -5.79
CA VAL A 97 9.19 7.67 -4.32
C VAL A 97 10.56 8.04 -3.79
N GLY A 98 11.62 7.42 -4.30
CA GLY A 98 13.00 7.69 -3.88
C GLY A 98 13.53 9.08 -4.24
N ASN A 99 12.96 9.72 -5.27
CA ASN A 99 13.31 11.08 -5.68
C ASN A 99 12.28 12.12 -5.21
N SER A 100 11.40 11.74 -4.28
CA SER A 100 10.43 12.65 -3.69
C SER A 100 11.13 13.80 -2.94
N ARG A 101 10.49 14.98 -2.90
CA ARG A 101 10.98 16.10 -2.07
C ARG A 101 11.07 15.78 -0.57
N PHE A 102 10.45 14.68 -0.15
CA PHE A 102 10.47 14.19 1.23
C PHE A 102 11.62 13.22 1.51
N THR A 103 12.20 12.62 0.47
CA THR A 103 13.17 11.53 0.59
C THR A 103 14.14 11.60 -0.59
N SER A 104 15.43 11.77 -0.35
CA SER A 104 16.47 11.76 -1.40
C SER A 104 17.25 10.46 -1.32
N VAL A 105 16.68 9.38 -1.88
CA VAL A 105 17.21 8.02 -1.74
C VAL A 105 17.17 7.27 -3.08
N SER A 106 18.19 6.43 -3.33
CA SER A 106 18.21 5.63 -4.55
C SER A 106 17.04 4.62 -4.59
N GLN A 107 16.61 4.22 -5.78
CA GLN A 107 15.58 3.18 -5.94
C GLN A 107 15.96 1.88 -5.20
N SER A 108 17.24 1.49 -5.22
CA SER A 108 17.72 0.31 -4.47
C SER A 108 17.57 0.47 -2.95
N SER A 109 17.65 1.70 -2.43
CA SER A 109 17.37 1.99 -1.03
C SER A 109 15.87 1.92 -0.73
N VAL A 110 15.03 2.44 -1.62
CA VAL A 110 13.57 2.30 -1.52
C VAL A 110 13.15 0.84 -1.46
N SER A 111 13.67 0.01 -2.36
CA SER A 111 13.39 -1.43 -2.37
C SER A 111 13.72 -2.10 -1.03
N ARG A 112 14.90 -1.79 -0.48
CA ARG A 112 15.33 -2.32 0.83
C ARG A 112 14.44 -1.82 1.97
N CYS A 113 14.04 -0.55 1.96
CA CYS A 113 13.10 0.00 2.94
C CYS A 113 11.74 -0.72 2.88
N ILE A 114 11.20 -0.93 1.68
CA ILE A 114 9.93 -1.65 1.50
C ILE A 114 10.04 -3.06 2.05
N GLU A 115 11.07 -3.81 1.66
CA GLU A 115 11.28 -5.18 2.13
C GLU A 115 11.40 -5.27 3.66
N GLU A 116 12.23 -4.41 4.26
CA GLU A 116 12.49 -4.40 5.70
C GLU A 116 11.23 -4.04 6.50
N VAL A 117 10.52 -2.99 6.08
CA VAL A 117 9.28 -2.52 6.72
C VAL A 117 8.14 -3.53 6.52
N THR A 118 7.97 -4.08 5.32
CA THR A 118 6.98 -5.12 5.05
C THR A 118 7.25 -6.37 5.87
N SER A 119 8.51 -6.80 6.00
CA SER A 119 8.86 -7.94 6.85
C SER A 119 8.53 -7.65 8.32
N ALA A 120 8.86 -6.46 8.82
CA ALA A 120 8.58 -6.05 10.20
C ALA A 120 7.06 -6.02 10.48
N LEU A 121 6.27 -5.44 9.57
CA LEU A 121 4.80 -5.39 9.64
C LEU A 121 4.16 -6.78 9.66
N ASN A 122 4.79 -7.77 9.03
CA ASN A 122 4.28 -9.14 8.92
C ASN A 122 4.72 -10.07 10.04
N THR A 123 5.52 -9.59 11.01
CA THR A 123 5.82 -10.35 12.22
C THR A 123 4.56 -10.59 13.04
N ASP A 124 4.47 -11.70 13.76
CA ASP A 124 3.27 -12.01 14.57
C ASP A 124 3.04 -10.98 15.69
N ASP A 125 4.12 -10.40 16.24
CA ASP A 125 4.07 -9.37 17.28
C ASP A 125 3.38 -8.09 16.80
N VAL A 126 3.56 -7.73 15.52
CA VAL A 126 2.93 -6.55 14.90
C VAL A 126 1.61 -6.95 14.24
N PHE A 127 1.63 -7.86 13.27
CA PHE A 127 0.45 -8.24 12.49
C PHE A 127 -0.67 -8.80 13.38
N GLY A 128 -0.33 -9.72 14.30
CA GLY A 128 -1.32 -10.39 15.17
C GLY A 128 -1.96 -9.47 16.21
N LYS A 129 -1.33 -8.33 16.50
CA LYS A 129 -1.90 -7.30 17.37
C LYS A 129 -3.02 -6.53 16.68
N TRP A 130 -2.85 -6.22 15.39
CA TRP A 130 -3.74 -5.34 14.63
C TRP A 130 -4.78 -6.10 13.80
N VAL A 131 -4.45 -7.26 13.24
CA VAL A 131 -5.35 -8.04 12.39
C VAL A 131 -5.80 -9.30 13.12
N LYS A 132 -7.08 -9.36 13.49
CA LYS A 132 -7.67 -10.48 14.23
C LYS A 132 -8.87 -11.03 13.46
N PHE A 133 -8.85 -12.34 13.24
CA PHE A 133 -10.00 -13.08 12.74
C PHE A 133 -10.69 -13.80 13.90
N PRO A 134 -12.03 -13.97 13.84
CA PRO A 134 -12.75 -14.79 14.82
C PRO A 134 -12.13 -16.19 14.90
N SER A 135 -11.70 -16.56 16.10
CA SER A 135 -10.90 -17.77 16.34
C SER A 135 -11.68 -18.86 17.07
N SER A 136 -12.85 -18.53 17.61
CA SER A 136 -13.75 -19.48 18.27
C SER A 136 -15.15 -19.45 17.66
N LEU A 137 -15.90 -20.54 17.82
CA LEU A 137 -17.31 -20.61 17.43
C LEU A 137 -18.15 -19.52 18.11
N ARG A 138 -17.80 -19.13 19.34
CA ARG A 138 -18.47 -18.05 20.06
C ARG A 138 -18.24 -16.70 19.39
N GLU A 139 -17.00 -16.38 19.04
CA GLU A 139 -16.65 -15.14 18.32
C GLU A 139 -17.27 -15.12 16.92
N LEU A 140 -17.22 -16.24 16.19
CA LEU A 140 -17.85 -16.36 14.87
C LEU A 140 -19.36 -16.11 14.93
N ARG A 141 -20.06 -16.71 15.90
CA ARG A 141 -21.49 -16.48 16.10
C ARG A 141 -21.79 -15.03 16.45
N LYS A 142 -20.95 -14.41 17.29
CA LYS A 142 -21.09 -13.01 17.67
C LYS A 142 -20.98 -12.11 16.44
N VAL A 143 -19.88 -12.19 15.68
CA VAL A 143 -19.67 -11.37 14.48
C VAL A 143 -20.78 -11.59 13.45
N ARG A 144 -21.19 -12.85 13.26
CA ARG A 144 -22.30 -13.18 12.35
C ARG A 144 -23.62 -12.53 12.74
N ASN A 145 -23.95 -12.56 14.03
CA ASN A 145 -25.20 -11.98 14.52
C ASN A 145 -25.16 -10.45 14.44
N GLU A 146 -24.04 -9.82 14.87
CA GLU A 146 -23.84 -8.37 14.77
C GLU A 146 -23.93 -7.88 13.30
N PHE A 147 -23.36 -8.65 12.36
CA PHE A 147 -23.45 -8.34 10.94
C PHE A 147 -24.89 -8.44 10.41
N TYR A 148 -25.62 -9.50 10.79
CA TYR A 148 -27.02 -9.68 10.42
C TYR A 148 -27.91 -8.56 10.99
N GLU A 149 -27.73 -8.19 12.26
CA GLU A 149 -28.48 -7.11 12.91
C GLU A 149 -28.25 -5.76 12.20
N THR A 150 -27.04 -5.53 11.69
CA THR A 150 -26.69 -4.27 11.01
C THR A 150 -27.11 -4.24 9.54
N THR A 151 -27.05 -5.38 8.83
CA THR A 151 -27.17 -5.42 7.36
C THR A 151 -28.31 -6.27 6.81
N GLY A 152 -28.91 -7.15 7.63
CA GLY A 152 -29.89 -8.15 7.22
C GLY A 152 -29.30 -9.36 6.48
N ILE A 153 -27.98 -9.41 6.24
CA ILE A 153 -27.34 -10.51 5.50
C ILE A 153 -27.00 -11.65 6.47
N GLN A 154 -27.65 -12.79 6.29
CA GLN A 154 -27.47 -13.96 7.14
C GLN A 154 -26.17 -14.70 6.83
N GLY A 155 -25.47 -15.16 7.87
CA GLY A 155 -24.29 -16.02 7.71
C GLY A 155 -22.97 -15.31 7.40
N CYS A 156 -22.99 -14.00 7.17
CA CYS A 156 -21.78 -13.22 6.88
C CYS A 156 -20.94 -13.00 8.15
N ILE A 157 -19.62 -13.21 8.06
CA ILE A 157 -18.66 -13.04 9.18
C ILE A 157 -17.63 -11.93 8.93
N GLY A 158 -17.81 -11.17 7.85
CA GLY A 158 -16.89 -10.11 7.44
C GLY A 158 -17.07 -9.76 5.97
N CYS A 159 -16.61 -8.58 5.60
CA CYS A 159 -16.58 -8.11 4.22
C CYS A 159 -15.13 -7.80 3.85
N ILE A 160 -14.75 -8.14 2.61
CA ILE A 160 -13.43 -7.83 2.08
C ILE A 160 -13.67 -7.06 0.79
N ASP A 161 -13.13 -5.85 0.73
CA ASP A 161 -13.13 -5.09 -0.50
C ASP A 161 -12.05 -5.63 -1.44
N CYS A 162 -12.36 -5.61 -2.73
CA CYS A 162 -11.55 -6.22 -3.77
C CYS A 162 -10.78 -5.12 -4.52
N THR A 163 -9.57 -5.43 -4.98
CA THR A 163 -8.72 -4.46 -5.69
C THR A 163 -8.61 -4.82 -7.16
N HIS A 164 -8.95 -3.87 -8.04
CA HIS A 164 -8.71 -4.00 -9.47
C HIS A 164 -7.26 -3.66 -9.80
N VAL A 165 -6.48 -4.66 -10.20
CA VAL A 165 -5.11 -4.48 -10.71
C VAL A 165 -5.17 -4.29 -12.21
N ALA A 166 -4.76 -3.12 -12.69
CA ALA A 166 -4.74 -2.80 -14.11
C ALA A 166 -3.80 -3.76 -14.87
N ILE A 167 -4.23 -4.22 -16.04
CA ILE A 167 -3.43 -5.08 -16.91
C ILE A 167 -3.34 -4.50 -18.32
N VAL A 168 -2.32 -4.93 -19.06
CA VAL A 168 -2.32 -4.73 -20.52
C VAL A 168 -3.44 -5.60 -21.11
N PRO A 169 -4.23 -5.07 -22.06
CA PRO A 169 -5.28 -5.85 -22.71
C PRO A 169 -4.71 -7.18 -23.25
N PRO A 170 -5.39 -8.33 -23.00
CA PRO A 170 -4.96 -9.60 -23.57
C PRO A 170 -4.89 -9.50 -25.09
N ILE A 171 -3.84 -10.09 -25.69
CA ILE A 171 -3.72 -10.18 -27.14
C ILE A 171 -4.90 -11.04 -27.64
N LYS A 172 -5.55 -10.60 -28.72
CA LYS A 172 -6.62 -11.38 -29.38
C LYS A 172 -6.05 -12.74 -29.80
N ASP A 173 -6.41 -13.79 -29.07
CA ASP A 173 -6.07 -15.15 -29.44
C ASP A 173 -6.96 -15.58 -30.62
N PRO A 174 -6.41 -16.08 -31.74
CA PRO A 174 -7.19 -16.63 -32.85
C PRO A 174 -8.17 -17.74 -32.44
N LEU A 175 -8.00 -18.38 -31.29
CA LEU A 175 -8.90 -19.40 -30.75
C LEU A 175 -10.03 -18.84 -29.85
N ASN A 176 -10.10 -17.52 -29.62
CA ASN A 176 -11.08 -16.87 -28.73
C ASN A 176 -11.11 -17.40 -27.29
N ALA A 177 -10.07 -18.12 -26.83
CA ALA A 177 -10.02 -18.69 -25.49
C ALA A 177 -10.04 -17.63 -24.38
N HIS A 178 -9.56 -16.42 -24.69
CA HIS A 178 -9.50 -15.28 -23.77
C HIS A 178 -10.06 -14.03 -24.45
N SER A 179 -11.38 -13.86 -24.40
CA SER A 179 -12.01 -12.67 -24.95
C SER A 179 -11.65 -11.43 -24.13
N GLU A 180 -11.04 -10.43 -24.76
CA GLU A 180 -10.54 -9.21 -24.09
C GLU A 180 -11.60 -8.48 -23.24
N TYR A 181 -12.87 -8.48 -23.68
CA TYR A 181 -13.96 -7.77 -23.00
C TYR A 181 -14.24 -8.29 -21.58
N ILE A 182 -13.88 -9.53 -21.25
CA ILE A 182 -14.10 -10.09 -19.89
C ILE A 182 -13.17 -9.46 -18.84
N TYR A 183 -12.13 -8.77 -19.29
CA TYR A 183 -11.17 -8.07 -18.43
C TYR A 183 -11.50 -6.58 -18.27
N VAL A 184 -12.50 -6.06 -18.97
CA VAL A 184 -12.94 -4.68 -18.83
C VAL A 184 -13.80 -4.56 -17.57
N ASN A 185 -13.34 -3.75 -16.61
CA ASN A 185 -14.09 -3.53 -15.37
C ASN A 185 -15.21 -2.50 -15.55
N ARG A 186 -15.98 -2.27 -14.47
CA ARG A 186 -17.05 -1.24 -14.44
C ARG A 186 -16.54 0.18 -14.72
N LYS A 187 -15.24 0.44 -14.55
CA LYS A 187 -14.57 1.72 -14.77
C LYS A 187 -14.00 1.86 -16.18
N GLY A 188 -14.26 0.90 -17.08
CA GLY A 188 -13.90 0.98 -18.49
C GLY A 188 -12.43 0.70 -18.82
N TYR A 189 -11.65 0.12 -17.90
CA TYR A 189 -10.27 -0.28 -18.17
C TYR A 189 -10.02 -1.76 -17.87
N HIS A 190 -8.98 -2.32 -18.47
CA HIS A 190 -8.59 -3.73 -18.29
C HIS A 190 -7.99 -3.95 -16.93
N SER A 191 -8.56 -4.86 -16.15
CA SER A 191 -8.04 -5.22 -14.84
C SER A 191 -8.45 -6.61 -14.42
N ILE A 192 -7.71 -7.15 -13.46
CA ILE A 192 -8.09 -8.36 -12.73
C ILE A 192 -8.58 -7.92 -11.36
N ASN A 193 -9.72 -8.45 -10.95
CA ASN A 193 -10.19 -8.26 -9.59
C ASN A 193 -9.44 -9.22 -8.65
N VAL A 194 -8.71 -8.68 -7.68
CA VAL A 194 -7.84 -9.43 -6.78
C VAL A 194 -8.30 -9.27 -5.33
N GLN A 195 -8.33 -10.36 -4.60
CA GLN A 195 -8.60 -10.39 -3.16
C GLN A 195 -7.47 -11.14 -2.46
N LEU A 196 -6.98 -10.61 -1.34
CA LEU A 196 -5.96 -11.27 -0.52
C LEU A 196 -6.56 -11.64 0.83
N VAL A 197 -6.44 -12.91 1.20
CA VAL A 197 -6.84 -13.41 2.52
C VAL A 197 -5.69 -14.20 3.12
N LYS A 198 -5.20 -13.75 4.27
CA LYS A 198 -4.21 -14.49 5.08
C LYS A 198 -4.97 -15.33 6.10
N TYR A 199 -4.99 -16.65 5.92
CA TYR A 199 -5.48 -17.59 6.91
C TYR A 199 -4.31 -18.14 7.74
N THR A 200 -4.32 -17.89 9.04
CA THR A 200 -3.40 -18.54 9.98
C THR A 200 -4.14 -19.70 10.64
N PHE A 201 -3.85 -20.94 10.23
CA PHE A 201 -4.28 -22.12 10.98
C PHE A 201 -3.44 -22.22 12.24
N ARG A 202 -4.01 -21.84 13.39
CA ARG A 202 -3.48 -22.27 14.68
C ARG A 202 -3.87 -23.73 14.85
N LYS A 203 -2.89 -24.63 14.76
CA LYS A 203 -3.03 -26.03 15.17
C LYS A 203 -3.23 -26.12 16.68
#